data_AF-A0A4P6PF77-F1
#
_entry.id   AF-A0A4P6PF77-F1
#
_cell.length_a   1.000
_cell.length_b   1.000
_cell.length_c   1.000
_cell.angle_alpha   90.00
_cell.angle_beta   90.00
_cell.angle_gamma   90.00
#
_symmetry.space_group_name_H-M   'P 1'
#
loop_
_entity.id
_entity.type
_entity.pdbx_description
1 polymer ?
#
loop_
_entity_poly.entity_id
_entity_poly.type
_entity_poly.pdbx_seq_one_letter_code
_entity_poly.pdbx_strand_id
1 'polypeptide(L)'
;MADKLEKKITLLLGTFFAGAVFFYSFTQPFQPDAVHCAIPQEATFVFKAENLDELLNSPVCGQIEKALGTGTSLRAIAESNDWINLAAASEIAVADLPFRSAGRQKTWAASSWVGWRSPWLRWKLEAAEGGKLQFMGKHAVWPVWTYADPELITGLHLTFALTDNVLLACLSENPTDILILLDTYDGKLAAFNEEKQYDD
;
A
#
# COMPACT_ATOMS: atom_id res chain seq x y z
N MET A 1 -26.24 43.87 -14.10
CA MET A 1 -24.76 43.94 -13.97
C MET A 1 -24.22 43.02 -12.87
N ALA A 2 -24.88 42.92 -11.70
CA ALA A 2 -24.46 42.06 -10.58
C ALA A 2 -24.24 40.57 -10.96
N ASP A 3 -25.14 39.97 -11.73
CA ASP A 3 -25.08 38.55 -12.12
C ASP A 3 -23.84 38.15 -12.97
N LYS A 4 -23.28 39.10 -13.74
CA LYS A 4 -22.02 38.88 -14.48
C LYS A 4 -20.78 38.98 -13.59
N LEU A 5 -20.86 39.75 -12.50
CA LEU A 5 -19.76 39.92 -11.55
C LEU A 5 -19.66 38.71 -10.63
N GLU A 6 -20.79 38.22 -10.13
CA GLU A 6 -20.85 37.00 -9.31
C GLU A 6 -20.33 35.79 -10.09
N LYS A 7 -20.79 35.57 -11.33
CA LYS A 7 -20.28 34.48 -12.18
C LYS A 7 -18.76 34.56 -12.43
N LYS A 8 -18.21 35.77 -12.59
CA LYS A 8 -16.76 35.95 -12.75
C LYS A 8 -16.01 35.62 -11.47
N ILE A 9 -16.52 36.07 -10.31
CA ILE A 9 -15.91 35.77 -9.00
C ILE A 9 -15.95 34.27 -8.73
N THR A 10 -17.09 33.60 -8.97
CA THR A 10 -17.22 32.16 -8.80
C THR A 10 -16.26 31.39 -9.71
N LEU A 11 -16.11 31.81 -10.98
CA LEU A 11 -15.17 31.17 -11.90
C LEU A 11 -13.71 31.34 -11.42
N LEU A 12 -13.34 32.56 -11.02
CA LEU A 12 -11.99 32.87 -10.51
C LEU A 12 -11.68 32.07 -9.25
N LEU A 13 -12.63 31.99 -8.31
CA LEU A 13 -12.47 31.26 -7.07
C LEU A 13 -12.39 29.75 -7.33
N GLY A 14 -13.21 29.23 -8.24
CA GLY A 14 -13.16 27.83 -8.67
C GLY A 14 -11.82 27.46 -9.31
N THR A 15 -11.30 28.31 -10.21
CA THR A 15 -9.97 28.10 -10.80
C THR A 15 -8.85 28.19 -9.77
N PHE A 16 -8.91 29.15 -8.85
CA PHE A 16 -7.92 29.27 -7.77
C PHE A 16 -7.93 28.04 -6.87
N PHE A 17 -9.11 27.58 -6.45
CA PHE A 17 -9.24 26.41 -5.59
C PHE A 17 -8.77 25.13 -6.27
N ALA A 18 -9.14 24.93 -7.54
CA ALA A 18 -8.63 23.82 -8.33
C ALA A 18 -7.09 23.90 -8.45
N GLY A 19 -6.54 25.07 -8.75
CA GLY A 19 -5.09 25.29 -8.84
C GLY A 19 -4.37 25.00 -7.52
N ALA A 20 -4.94 25.41 -6.38
CA ALA A 20 -4.38 25.13 -5.05
C ALA A 20 -4.42 23.64 -4.70
N VAL A 21 -5.52 22.94 -5.02
CA VAL A 21 -5.62 21.48 -4.86
C VAL A 21 -4.60 20.77 -5.74
N PHE A 22 -4.51 21.13 -7.02
CA PHE A 22 -3.50 20.58 -7.92
C PHE A 22 -2.08 20.84 -7.40
N PHE A 23 -1.77 22.07 -7.00
CA PHE A 23 -0.45 22.38 -6.47
C PHE A 23 -0.13 21.55 -5.23
N TYR A 24 -1.03 21.52 -4.25
CA TYR A 24 -0.85 20.75 -3.01
C TYR A 24 -0.67 19.25 -3.28
N SER A 25 -1.49 18.67 -4.17
CA SER A 25 -1.36 17.28 -4.56
C SER A 25 0.02 16.99 -5.17
N PHE A 26 0.56 17.85 -6.03
CA PHE A 26 1.85 17.63 -6.67
C PHE A 26 3.06 18.01 -5.81
N THR A 27 2.87 18.79 -4.75
CA THR A 27 3.96 19.23 -3.86
C THR A 27 4.03 18.48 -2.54
N GLN A 28 3.32 17.35 -2.36
CA GLN A 28 3.49 16.56 -1.15
C GLN A 28 4.96 16.09 -1.04
N PRO A 29 5.70 16.54 -0.02
CA PRO A 29 7.09 16.18 0.13
C PRO A 29 7.19 14.68 0.40
N PHE A 30 8.18 14.04 -0.21
CA PHE A 30 8.57 12.69 0.16
C PHE A 30 8.93 12.67 1.65
N GLN A 31 8.27 11.80 2.41
CA GLN A 31 8.57 11.61 3.81
C GLN A 31 9.38 10.32 3.94
N PRO A 32 10.71 10.41 4.18
CA PRO A 32 11.53 9.22 4.36
C PRO A 32 11.02 8.41 5.55
N ASP A 33 11.09 7.09 5.46
CA ASP A 33 10.73 6.13 6.52
C ASP A 33 9.24 6.10 6.89
N ALA A 34 8.39 6.82 6.16
CA ALA A 34 6.94 6.77 6.35
C ALA A 34 6.36 5.37 6.09
N VAL A 35 7.08 4.53 5.35
CA VAL A 35 6.75 3.11 5.16
C VAL A 35 6.83 2.31 6.46
N HIS A 36 7.72 2.67 7.40
CA HIS A 36 7.85 1.98 8.68
C HIS A 36 6.68 2.32 9.63
N CYS A 37 6.05 3.49 9.47
CA CYS A 37 4.91 3.90 10.28
C CYS A 37 3.70 2.98 10.17
N ALA A 38 3.61 2.18 9.09
CA ALA A 38 2.54 1.21 8.90
C ALA A 38 2.92 -0.22 9.31
N ILE A 39 4.18 -0.47 9.68
CA ILE A 39 4.66 -1.78 10.10
C ILE A 39 4.60 -1.84 11.64
N PRO A 40 3.90 -2.81 12.23
CA PRO A 40 3.79 -2.91 13.69
C PRO A 40 5.14 -3.22 14.33
N GLN A 41 5.33 -2.76 15.57
CA GLN A 41 6.58 -2.93 16.31
C GLN A 41 6.94 -4.41 16.53
N GLU A 42 5.94 -5.29 16.61
CA GLU A 42 6.14 -6.73 16.78
C GLU A 42 6.59 -7.44 15.48
N ALA A 43 6.54 -6.76 14.34
CA ALA A 43 7.00 -7.32 13.07
C ALA A 43 8.52 -7.49 13.04
N THR A 44 8.98 -8.55 12.41
CA THR A 44 10.39 -8.70 12.08
C THR A 44 10.66 -8.03 10.75
N PHE A 45 11.39 -6.91 10.76
CA PHE A 45 11.81 -6.24 9.55
C PHE A 45 12.70 -7.16 8.71
N VAL A 46 12.40 -7.30 7.41
CA VAL A 46 13.14 -8.20 6.52
C VAL A 46 13.98 -7.42 5.54
N PHE A 47 13.41 -6.41 4.85
CA PHE A 47 14.11 -5.70 3.79
C PHE A 47 13.48 -4.34 3.47
N LYS A 48 14.35 -3.38 3.09
CA LYS A 48 13.99 -2.07 2.54
C LYS A 48 14.48 -2.00 1.10
N ALA A 49 13.62 -1.57 0.19
CA ALA A 49 13.98 -1.28 -1.19
C ALA A 49 13.63 0.19 -1.51
N GLU A 50 14.44 0.87 -2.30
CA GLU A 50 14.15 2.24 -2.74
C GLU A 50 13.14 2.27 -3.90
N ASN A 51 12.97 1.15 -4.60
CA ASN A 51 12.07 0.99 -5.73
C ASN A 51 11.71 -0.48 -5.97
N LEU A 52 10.75 -0.71 -6.87
CA LEU A 52 10.31 -2.05 -7.25
C LEU A 52 11.42 -2.92 -7.85
N ASP A 53 12.30 -2.37 -8.68
CA ASP A 53 13.35 -3.14 -9.34
C ASP A 53 14.35 -3.71 -8.33
N GLU A 54 14.70 -2.92 -7.30
CA GLU A 54 15.53 -3.39 -6.20
C GLU A 54 14.85 -4.51 -5.42
N LEU A 55 13.55 -4.37 -5.12
CA LEU A 55 12.79 -5.43 -4.46
C LEU A 55 12.77 -6.70 -5.31
N LEU A 56 12.50 -6.60 -6.61
CA LEU A 56 12.41 -7.74 -7.53
C LEU A 56 13.75 -8.47 -7.72
N ASN A 57 14.87 -7.77 -7.56
CA ASN A 57 16.21 -8.37 -7.65
C ASN A 57 16.76 -8.82 -6.28
N SER A 58 16.03 -8.57 -5.19
CA SER A 58 16.44 -8.94 -3.84
C SER A 58 16.21 -10.44 -3.55
N PRO A 59 16.95 -11.04 -2.60
CA PRO A 59 16.68 -12.39 -2.11
C PRO A 59 15.29 -12.55 -1.46
N VAL A 60 14.67 -11.45 -1.02
CA VAL A 60 13.34 -11.46 -0.41
C VAL A 60 12.26 -11.72 -1.45
N CYS A 61 12.44 -11.28 -2.69
CA CYS A 61 11.55 -11.59 -3.80
C CYS A 61 11.32 -13.11 -3.92
N GLY A 62 12.40 -13.90 -3.91
CA GLY A 62 12.29 -15.37 -3.98
C GLY A 62 11.57 -16.00 -2.78
N GLN A 63 11.64 -15.38 -1.59
CA GLN A 63 10.88 -15.83 -0.42
C GLN A 63 9.39 -15.52 -0.55
N ILE A 64 9.04 -14.33 -1.06
CA ILE A 64 7.65 -13.93 -1.31
C ILE A 64 7.05 -14.76 -2.46
N GLU A 65 7.78 -14.98 -3.55
CA GLU A 65 7.33 -15.84 -4.66
C GLU A 65 7.07 -17.27 -4.20
N LYS A 66 7.95 -17.81 -3.34
CA LYS A 66 7.72 -19.12 -2.72
C LYS A 66 6.46 -19.13 -1.84
N ALA A 67 6.15 -18.02 -1.17
CA ALA A 67 4.93 -17.87 -0.39
C ALA A 67 3.68 -17.67 -1.26
N LEU A 68 3.80 -17.04 -2.44
CA LEU A 68 2.72 -16.85 -3.40
C LEU A 68 2.36 -18.15 -4.14
N GLY A 69 3.34 -19.04 -4.35
CA GLY A 69 3.16 -20.34 -5.01
C GLY A 69 3.93 -20.50 -6.31
N THR A 70 3.98 -21.72 -6.82
CA THR A 70 4.85 -22.12 -7.94
C THR A 70 4.44 -21.57 -9.32
N GLY A 71 3.35 -20.82 -9.43
CA GLY A 71 2.86 -20.24 -10.69
C GLY A 71 2.86 -18.71 -10.74
N THR A 72 2.89 -18.06 -9.57
CA THR A 72 2.66 -16.62 -9.45
C THR A 72 3.99 -15.91 -9.16
N SER A 73 4.62 -15.33 -10.18
CA SER A 73 5.81 -14.48 -9.98
C SER A 73 5.40 -13.05 -9.68
N LEU A 74 6.11 -12.41 -8.75
CA LEU A 74 5.93 -10.99 -8.44
C LEU A 74 6.15 -10.13 -9.69
N ARG A 75 7.10 -10.53 -10.53
CA ARG A 75 7.38 -9.90 -11.81
C ARG A 75 6.23 -10.01 -12.80
N ALA A 76 5.60 -11.19 -12.94
CA ALA A 76 4.44 -11.33 -13.82
C ALA A 76 3.23 -10.55 -13.32
N ILE A 77 3.02 -10.49 -11.99
CA ILE A 77 1.98 -9.61 -11.42
C ILE A 77 2.30 -8.14 -11.75
N ALA A 78 3.54 -7.70 -11.56
CA ALA A 78 4.01 -6.35 -11.89
C ALA A 78 3.80 -5.99 -13.36
N GLU A 79 4.19 -6.87 -14.27
CA GLU A 79 4.08 -6.66 -15.73
C GLU A 79 2.64 -6.70 -16.24
N SER A 80 1.76 -7.48 -15.59
CA SER A 80 0.35 -7.60 -16.00
C SER A 80 -0.55 -6.47 -15.49
N ASN A 81 -0.06 -5.62 -14.60
CA ASN A 81 -0.88 -4.61 -13.92
C ASN A 81 -0.26 -3.21 -14.00
N ASP A 82 -0.85 -2.34 -14.82
CA ASP A 82 -0.43 -0.94 -15.00
C ASP A 82 -0.49 -0.08 -13.71
N TRP A 83 -1.12 -0.58 -12.65
CA TRP A 83 -1.19 0.10 -11.36
C TRP A 83 0.04 -0.18 -10.48
N ILE A 84 0.84 -1.22 -10.76
CA ILE A 84 1.98 -1.58 -9.91
C ILE A 84 3.12 -0.55 -10.01
N ASN A 85 3.31 0.05 -11.18
CA ASN A 85 4.24 1.17 -11.34
C ASN A 85 3.84 2.41 -10.51
N LEU A 86 2.57 2.55 -10.14
CA LEU A 86 2.11 3.59 -9.21
C LEU A 86 2.23 3.14 -7.75
N ALA A 87 2.03 1.85 -7.48
CA ALA A 87 2.08 1.23 -6.17
C ALA A 87 3.49 1.16 -5.57
N ALA A 88 4.51 0.95 -6.40
CA ALA A 88 5.87 0.64 -5.98
C ALA A 88 6.90 1.64 -6.56
N ALA A 89 6.47 2.90 -6.70
CA ALA A 89 7.24 3.95 -7.36
C ALA A 89 8.40 4.51 -6.52
N SER A 90 8.46 4.16 -5.23
CA SER A 90 9.46 4.66 -4.28
C SER A 90 9.65 3.65 -3.16
N GLU A 91 10.14 4.10 -2.01
CA GLU A 91 10.49 3.30 -0.83
C GLU A 91 9.46 2.21 -0.52
N ILE A 92 9.94 0.97 -0.36
CA ILE A 92 9.17 -0.22 -0.03
C ILE A 92 9.82 -0.88 1.18
N ALA A 93 9.06 -1.09 2.25
CA ALA A 93 9.47 -1.87 3.38
C ALA A 93 8.73 -3.21 3.39
N VAL A 94 9.44 -4.29 3.69
CA VAL A 94 8.90 -5.65 3.79
C VAL A 94 9.22 -6.21 5.17
N ALA A 95 8.20 -6.75 5.82
CA ALA A 95 8.30 -7.34 7.15
C ALA A 95 7.56 -8.68 7.24
N ASP A 96 8.03 -9.53 8.14
CA ASP A 96 7.38 -10.77 8.56
C ASP A 96 6.53 -10.45 9.81
N LEU A 97 5.23 -10.69 9.72
CA LEU A 97 4.30 -10.46 10.82
C LEU A 97 4.19 -11.72 11.69
N PRO A 98 4.35 -11.62 13.02
CA PRO A 98 4.32 -12.79 13.91
C PRO A 98 2.90 -13.32 14.19
N PHE A 99 1.87 -12.85 13.48
CA PHE A 99 0.48 -13.04 13.92
C PHE A 99 -0.13 -14.39 13.48
N ARG A 100 -0.85 -14.98 14.44
CA ARG A 100 -1.94 -15.98 14.32
C ARG A 100 -1.64 -17.35 13.69
N SER A 101 -0.65 -17.48 12.82
CA SER A 101 -0.26 -18.79 12.32
C SER A 101 0.56 -19.51 13.39
N ALA A 102 0.09 -20.68 13.82
CA ALA A 102 0.79 -21.57 14.74
C ALA A 102 2.05 -22.21 14.10
N GLY A 103 2.90 -21.39 13.47
CA GLY A 103 4.16 -21.77 12.82
C GLY A 103 4.04 -22.46 11.46
N ARG A 104 2.85 -22.50 10.82
CA ARG A 104 2.68 -23.23 9.54
C ARG A 104 3.07 -22.42 8.30
N GLN A 105 2.72 -21.14 8.24
CA GLN A 105 3.08 -20.23 7.14
C GLN A 105 3.40 -18.83 7.67
N LYS A 106 4.42 -18.19 7.07
CA LYS A 106 4.80 -16.82 7.37
C LYS A 106 3.77 -15.85 6.80
N THR A 107 3.48 -14.81 7.55
CA THR A 107 2.60 -13.72 7.11
C THR A 107 3.49 -12.57 6.65
N TRP A 108 3.35 -12.17 5.39
CA TRP A 108 4.18 -11.09 4.83
C TRP A 108 3.39 -9.79 4.80
N ALA A 109 4.00 -8.73 5.31
CA ALA A 109 3.54 -7.37 5.14
C ALA A 109 4.51 -6.61 4.23
N ALA A 110 3.96 -5.76 3.38
CA ALA A 110 4.73 -4.76 2.67
C ALA A 110 4.02 -3.41 2.77
N SER A 111 4.80 -2.35 2.90
CA SER A 111 4.33 -0.97 2.82
C SER A 111 5.17 -0.24 1.78
N SER A 112 4.51 0.54 0.93
CA SER A 112 5.16 1.29 -0.13
C SER A 112 4.70 2.74 -0.09
N TRP A 113 5.65 3.67 -0.15
CA TRP A 113 5.34 5.07 -0.29
C TRP A 113 4.82 5.34 -1.71
N VAL A 114 3.68 5.99 -1.79
CA VAL A 114 2.99 6.35 -3.04
C VAL A 114 2.91 7.88 -3.17
N GLY A 115 2.75 8.59 -2.05
CA GLY A 115 2.65 10.04 -1.97
C GLY A 115 1.55 10.59 -2.89
N TRP A 116 1.89 11.62 -3.68
CA TRP A 116 0.97 12.30 -4.60
C TRP A 116 0.26 11.38 -5.62
N ARG A 117 0.78 10.17 -5.85
CA ARG A 117 0.20 9.20 -6.77
C ARG A 117 -1.00 8.46 -6.16
N SER A 118 -1.24 8.60 -4.86
CA SER A 118 -2.29 7.84 -4.15
C SER A 118 -3.70 8.04 -4.76
N PRO A 119 -4.16 9.26 -5.09
CA PRO A 119 -5.46 9.43 -5.74
C PRO A 119 -5.57 8.70 -7.09
N TRP A 120 -4.50 8.69 -7.88
CA TRP A 120 -4.44 8.00 -9.16
C TRP A 120 -4.42 6.48 -8.99
N LEU A 121 -3.63 5.99 -8.03
CA LEU A 121 -3.59 4.58 -7.68
C LEU A 121 -4.94 4.10 -7.19
N ARG A 122 -5.61 4.88 -6.33
CA ARG A 122 -6.96 4.61 -5.85
C ARG A 122 -7.93 4.42 -7.00
N TRP A 123 -7.94 5.37 -7.93
CA TRP A 123 -8.81 5.31 -9.10
C TRP A 123 -8.52 4.08 -9.97
N LYS A 124 -7.24 3.70 -10.15
CA LYS A 124 -6.89 2.47 -10.87
C LYS A 124 -7.34 1.20 -10.15
N LEU A 125 -7.22 1.14 -8.82
CA LEU A 125 -7.65 -0.01 -8.03
C LEU A 125 -9.18 -0.16 -8.05
N GLU A 126 -9.91 0.95 -7.96
CA GLU A 126 -11.37 0.98 -8.11
C GLU A 126 -11.79 0.58 -9.53
N ALA A 127 -11.06 1.01 -10.58
CA ALA A 127 -11.33 0.61 -11.96
C ALA A 127 -10.98 -0.86 -12.25
N ALA A 128 -10.03 -1.45 -11.51
CA ALA A 128 -9.65 -2.84 -11.63
C ALA A 128 -10.58 -3.80 -10.85
N GLU A 129 -11.53 -3.24 -10.09
CA GLU A 129 -12.55 -4.00 -9.36
C GLU A 129 -13.39 -4.85 -10.32
N GLY A 130 -13.62 -6.12 -9.96
CA GLY A 130 -14.38 -7.08 -10.77
C GLY A 130 -13.51 -7.92 -11.70
N GLY A 131 -12.20 -7.63 -11.79
CA GLY A 131 -11.19 -8.54 -12.33
C GLY A 131 -10.63 -9.48 -11.25
N LYS A 132 -9.29 -9.53 -11.15
CA LYS A 132 -8.60 -10.24 -10.05
C LYS A 132 -8.66 -9.48 -8.72
N LEU A 133 -9.06 -8.21 -8.71
CA LEU A 133 -9.24 -7.40 -7.50
C LEU A 133 -10.71 -7.36 -7.09
N GLN A 134 -10.97 -7.64 -5.81
CA GLN A 134 -12.30 -7.57 -5.22
C GLN A 134 -12.28 -6.61 -4.04
N PHE A 135 -13.21 -5.66 -4.02
CA PHE A 135 -13.36 -4.72 -2.91
C PHE A 135 -13.94 -5.42 -1.68
N MET A 136 -13.26 -5.32 -0.55
CA MET A 136 -13.68 -5.94 0.72
C MET A 136 -14.46 -4.99 1.62
N GLY A 137 -14.45 -3.69 1.32
CA GLY A 137 -15.04 -2.66 2.16
C GLY A 137 -14.00 -1.65 2.63
N LYS A 138 -14.34 -0.95 3.72
CA LYS A 138 -13.47 0.06 4.32
C LYS A 138 -13.21 -0.26 5.78
N HIS A 139 -11.99 -0.01 6.22
CA HIS A 139 -11.65 0.05 7.64
C HIS A 139 -11.40 1.50 8.02
N ALA A 140 -12.19 2.02 8.95
CA ALA A 140 -12.36 3.46 9.15
C ALA A 140 -12.70 4.18 7.82
N VAL A 141 -11.73 4.81 7.17
CA VAL A 141 -11.88 5.51 5.88
C VAL A 141 -11.09 4.87 4.74
N TRP A 142 -10.24 3.90 5.06
CA TRP A 142 -9.28 3.29 4.13
C TRP A 142 -9.93 2.12 3.36
N PRO A 143 -9.95 2.16 2.03
CA PRO A 143 -10.45 1.07 1.21
C PRO A 143 -9.51 -0.13 1.27
N VAL A 144 -10.11 -1.32 1.31
CA VAL A 144 -9.40 -2.60 1.34
C VAL A 144 -9.87 -3.45 0.16
N TRP A 145 -8.91 -4.07 -0.53
CA TRP A 145 -9.14 -4.99 -1.62
C TRP A 145 -8.45 -6.33 -1.34
N THR A 146 -8.97 -7.40 -1.94
CA THR A 146 -8.31 -8.71 -2.00
C THR A 146 -8.01 -9.06 -3.44
N TYR A 147 -6.87 -9.71 -3.64
CA TYR A 147 -6.45 -10.26 -4.92
C TYR A 147 -6.86 -11.72 -4.98
N ALA A 148 -7.88 -11.99 -5.79
CA ALA A 148 -8.39 -13.31 -6.08
C ALA A 148 -7.74 -13.83 -7.37
N ASP A 149 -6.65 -14.58 -7.21
CA ASP A 149 -6.00 -15.31 -8.30
C ASP A 149 -6.11 -16.83 -8.06
N PRO A 150 -6.63 -17.62 -9.03
CA PRO A 150 -6.61 -19.08 -8.93
C PRO A 150 -5.22 -19.68 -8.78
N GLU A 151 -4.17 -18.95 -9.16
CA GLU A 151 -2.77 -19.40 -9.07
C GLU A 151 -2.12 -19.13 -7.70
N LEU A 152 -2.79 -18.39 -6.82
CA LEU A 152 -2.34 -18.24 -5.43
C LEU A 152 -2.47 -19.56 -4.67
N ILE A 153 -1.55 -19.83 -3.73
CA ILE A 153 -1.67 -21.00 -2.84
C ILE A 153 -3.03 -20.96 -2.13
N THR A 154 -3.76 -22.07 -2.20
CA THR A 154 -5.05 -22.25 -1.52
C THR A 154 -4.93 -21.95 -0.04
N GLY A 155 -5.75 -21.00 0.43
CA GLY A 155 -5.80 -20.60 1.85
C GLY A 155 -4.92 -19.39 2.18
N LEU A 156 -4.08 -18.90 1.27
CA LEU A 156 -3.43 -17.60 1.38
C LEU A 156 -4.26 -16.53 0.67
N HIS A 157 -4.25 -15.34 1.26
CA HIS A 157 -4.95 -14.17 0.78
C HIS A 157 -3.98 -13.02 0.64
N LEU A 158 -3.87 -12.46 -0.56
CA LEU A 158 -3.16 -11.22 -0.81
C LEU A 158 -4.15 -10.06 -0.74
N THR A 159 -3.96 -9.18 0.22
CA THR A 159 -4.85 -8.04 0.49
C THR A 159 -4.09 -6.74 0.36
N PHE A 160 -4.79 -5.70 -0.08
CA PHE A 160 -4.24 -4.37 -0.29
C PHE A 160 -5.08 -3.34 0.43
N ALA A 161 -4.43 -2.32 1.00
CA ALA A 161 -5.12 -1.15 1.52
C ALA A 161 -4.37 0.12 1.10
N LEU A 162 -5.12 1.17 0.79
CA LEU A 162 -4.54 2.43 0.34
C LEU A 162 -4.90 3.56 1.32
N THR A 163 -3.88 4.11 1.94
CA THR A 163 -3.98 5.29 2.82
C THR A 163 -3.79 6.57 2.00
N ASP A 164 -3.64 7.71 2.66
CA ASP A 164 -3.37 8.99 1.98
C ASP A 164 -2.11 8.91 1.11
N ASN A 165 -1.02 8.29 1.61
CA ASN A 165 0.27 8.32 0.93
C ASN A 165 0.98 6.97 0.87
N VAL A 166 0.44 5.93 1.51
CA VAL A 166 1.09 4.62 1.62
C VAL A 166 0.14 3.54 1.10
N LEU A 167 0.65 2.68 0.22
CA LEU A 167 0.00 1.41 -0.12
C LEU A 167 0.51 0.33 0.83
N LEU A 168 -0.43 -0.40 1.42
CA LEU A 168 -0.17 -1.55 2.27
C LEU A 168 -0.56 -2.81 1.51
N ALA A 169 0.26 -3.84 1.62
CA ALA A 169 -0.02 -5.18 1.11
C ALA A 169 0.22 -6.20 2.22
N CYS A 170 -0.65 -7.20 2.32
CA CYS A 170 -0.52 -8.28 3.29
C CYS A 170 -0.84 -9.62 2.62
N LEU A 171 0.09 -10.56 2.70
CA LEU A 171 -0.08 -11.95 2.29
C LEU A 171 -0.20 -12.81 3.56
N SER A 172 -1.41 -13.25 3.88
CA SER A 172 -1.73 -14.00 5.10
C SER A 172 -2.75 -15.11 4.85
N GLU A 173 -2.79 -16.10 5.73
CA GLU A 173 -3.90 -17.06 5.80
C GLU A 173 -5.22 -16.38 6.20
N ASN A 174 -5.14 -15.23 6.87
CA ASN A 174 -6.31 -14.46 7.27
C ASN A 174 -6.37 -13.11 6.54
N PRO A 175 -7.38 -12.86 5.70
CA PRO A 175 -7.47 -11.63 4.93
C PRO A 175 -7.70 -10.37 5.79
N THR A 176 -8.02 -10.53 7.08
CA THR A 176 -8.20 -9.39 8.01
C THR A 176 -6.90 -8.91 8.64
N ASP A 177 -5.76 -9.57 8.42
CA ASP A 177 -4.50 -9.15 9.05
C ASP A 177 -3.95 -7.83 8.50
N ILE A 178 -4.39 -7.40 7.30
CA ILE A 178 -4.16 -6.05 6.75
C ILE A 178 -4.68 -4.94 7.67
N LEU A 179 -5.71 -5.22 8.49
CA LEU A 179 -6.27 -4.26 9.42
C LEU A 179 -5.28 -3.87 10.53
N ILE A 180 -4.35 -4.76 10.88
CA ILE A 180 -3.30 -4.48 11.85
C ILE A 180 -2.34 -3.42 11.30
N LEU A 181 -1.98 -3.52 10.02
CA LEU A 181 -1.14 -2.52 9.35
C LEU A 181 -1.85 -1.15 9.30
N LEU A 182 -3.16 -1.15 9.04
CA LEU A 182 -3.96 0.08 9.06
C LEU A 182 -4.11 0.67 10.46
N ASP A 183 -4.33 -0.15 11.48
CA ASP A 183 -4.41 0.32 12.86
C ASP A 183 -3.05 0.83 13.37
N THR A 184 -1.95 0.27 12.87
CA THR A 184 -0.59 0.80 13.12
C THR A 184 -0.40 2.15 12.45
N TYR A 185 -0.77 2.28 11.17
CA TYR A 185 -0.70 3.54 10.44
C TYR A 185 -1.56 4.65 11.08
N ASP A 186 -2.76 4.30 11.56
CA ASP A 186 -3.65 5.21 12.30
C ASP A 186 -3.13 5.57 13.70
N GLY A 187 -2.00 4.99 14.14
CA GLY A 187 -1.41 5.23 15.46
C GLY A 187 -2.14 4.55 16.62
N LYS A 188 -3.01 3.58 16.34
CA LYS A 188 -3.70 2.77 17.38
C LYS A 188 -2.80 1.67 17.93
N LEU A 189 -1.83 1.22 17.12
CA LEU A 189 -0.79 0.27 17.50
C LEU A 189 0.59 0.93 17.37
N ALA A 190 1.58 0.42 18.10
CA ALA A 190 2.94 0.92 18.04
C ALA A 190 3.58 0.54 16.70
N ALA A 191 4.15 1.52 16.01
CA ALA A 191 4.89 1.30 14.78
C ALA A 191 6.33 0.84 15.05
N PHE A 192 6.92 0.19 14.05
CA PHE A 192 8.33 -0.16 14.03
C PHE A 192 9.19 1.11 14.16
N ASN A 193 10.16 1.07 15.06
CA ASN A 193 11.12 2.16 15.27
C ASN A 193 12.53 1.57 15.33
N GLU A 194 13.37 1.95 14.36
CA GLU A 194 14.73 1.42 14.20
C GLU A 194 15.61 1.66 15.45
N GLU A 195 15.34 2.71 16.24
CA GLU A 195 16.12 3.07 17.42
C GLU A 195 16.14 1.98 18.52
N LYS A 196 15.14 1.10 18.58
CA LYS A 196 15.06 0.06 19.63
C LYS A 196 15.88 -1.20 19.35
N GLN A 197 16.51 -1.33 18.19
CA GLN A 197 17.21 -2.57 17.81
C GLN A 197 18.66 -2.65 18.36
N TYR A 198 19.16 -1.60 19.02
CA TYR A 198 20.54 -1.52 19.55
C TYR A 198 20.68 -1.66 21.07
N ASP A 199 19.60 -1.89 21.81
CA ASP A 199 19.60 -1.92 23.29
C ASP A 199 19.56 -3.33 23.92
N ASP A 200 19.77 -4.40 23.14
CA ASP A 200 19.88 -5.79 23.64
C ASP A 200 21.29 -6.39 23.45
#